data_AF-T1AHW7-F1
#
_entry.id   AF-T1AHW7-F1
#
_cell.length_a   1.000
_cell.length_b   1.000
_cell.length_c   1.000
_cell.angle_alpha   90.00
_cell.angle_beta   90.00
_cell.angle_gamma   90.00
#
_symmetry.space_group_name_H-M   'P 1'
#
loop_
_entity.id
_entity.type
_entity.pdbx_description
1 polymer ?
#
loop_
_entity_poly.entity_id
_entity_poly.type
_entity_poly.pdbx_seq_one_letter_code
_entity_poly.pdbx_strand_id
1 'polypeptide(L)'
;HLASHLLGRMTRVLSGEWQRIYGHPVYWAETFIDRTRYRGTCYRAANWRYLGQTQGRGKDDLTHRANRTLKDILGLPLCRDFRERLLHVP
;
A
#
# COMPACT_ATOMS: atom_id res chain seq x y z
N HIS A 1 12.91 12.25 9.44
CA HIS A 1 12.84 12.55 7.98
C HIS A 1 13.50 11.51 7.08
N LEU A 2 14.47 10.71 7.56
CA LEU A 2 15.14 9.69 6.73
C LEU A 2 14.17 8.64 6.14
N ALA A 3 13.30 8.05 6.98
CA ALA A 3 12.40 6.97 6.55
C ALA A 3 11.40 7.40 5.46
N SER A 4 10.72 8.55 5.62
CA SER A 4 9.79 9.07 4.61
C SER A 4 10.50 9.48 3.32
N HIS A 5 11.72 10.00 3.43
CA HIS A 5 12.54 10.37 2.29
C HIS A 5 13.01 9.15 1.48
N LEU A 6 13.49 8.10 2.14
CA LEU A 6 13.85 6.84 1.48
C LEU A 6 12.62 6.18 0.85
N LEU A 7 11.51 6.10 1.61
CA LEU A 7 10.25 5.54 1.11
C LEU A 7 9.79 6.26 -0.16
N GLY A 8 9.77 7.60 -0.15
CA GLY A 8 9.41 8.39 -1.33
C GLY A 8 10.35 8.19 -2.52
N ARG A 9 11.64 7.94 -2.30
CA ARG A 9 12.59 7.59 -3.38
C ARG A 9 12.28 6.22 -3.96
N MET A 10 12.06 5.21 -3.11
CA MET A 10 11.79 3.85 -3.57
C MET A 10 10.45 3.75 -4.31
N THR A 11 9.40 4.42 -3.83
CA THR A 11 8.09 4.39 -4.51
C THR A 11 8.11 5.06 -5.87
N ARG A 12 9.00 6.05 -6.12
CA ARG A 12 9.14 6.68 -7.44
C ARG A 12 9.71 5.75 -8.51
N VAL A 13 10.60 4.83 -8.13
CA VAL A 13 11.23 3.89 -9.07
C VAL A 13 10.48 2.57 -9.19
N LEU A 14 9.60 2.27 -8.23
CA LEU A 14 8.91 0.99 -8.08
C LEU A 14 8.25 0.48 -9.37
N SER A 15 7.46 1.31 -10.06
CA SER A 15 6.77 0.87 -11.28
C SER A 15 7.75 0.51 -12.41
N GLY A 16 8.85 1.26 -12.56
CA GLY A 16 9.85 1.01 -13.58
C GLY A 16 10.65 -0.26 -13.28
N GLU A 17 11.03 -0.46 -12.02
CA GLU A 17 11.72 -1.67 -11.59
C GLU A 17 10.82 -2.91 -11.70
N TRP A 18 9.53 -2.79 -11.40
CA TRP A 18 8.58 -3.87 -11.60
C TRP A 18 8.44 -4.26 -13.07
N GLN A 19 8.32 -3.28 -13.96
CA GLN A 19 8.32 -3.50 -15.42
C GLN A 19 9.60 -4.21 -15.88
N ARG A 20 10.76 -3.79 -15.38
CA ARG A 20 12.06 -4.36 -15.76
C ARG A 20 12.18 -5.84 -15.39
N ILE A 21 11.64 -6.24 -14.24
CA ILE A 21 11.77 -7.61 -13.72
C ILE A 21 10.64 -8.51 -14.21
N TYR A 22 9.40 -8.01 -14.22
CA TYR A 22 8.18 -8.80 -14.43
C TYR A 22 7.49 -8.53 -15.78
N GLY A 23 7.99 -7.60 -16.58
CA GLY A 23 7.46 -7.33 -17.93
C GLY A 23 6.18 -6.49 -17.95
N HIS A 24 5.67 -6.05 -16.80
CA HIS A 24 4.51 -5.16 -16.71
C HIS A 24 4.69 -4.13 -15.59
N PRO A 25 4.07 -2.95 -15.65
CA PRO A 25 4.17 -1.94 -14.60
C PRO A 25 3.20 -2.22 -13.43
N VAL A 26 3.39 -1.48 -12.34
CA VAL A 26 2.41 -1.38 -11.24
C VAL A 26 2.04 0.08 -11.03
N TYR A 27 0.75 0.36 -10.85
CA TYR A 27 0.25 1.73 -10.80
C TYR A 27 -0.15 2.19 -9.40
N TRP A 28 -0.12 1.27 -8.44
CA TRP A 28 -0.59 1.48 -7.08
C TRP A 28 0.25 0.67 -6.10
N ALA A 29 0.53 1.25 -4.94
CA ALA A 29 1.12 0.54 -3.81
C ALA A 29 0.19 0.62 -2.59
N GLU A 30 0.07 -0.48 -1.87
CA GLU A 30 -0.70 -0.59 -0.63
C GLU A 30 0.18 -1.13 0.49
N THR A 31 -0.08 -0.70 1.73
CA THR A 31 0.58 -1.22 2.92
C THR A 31 -0.39 -1.27 4.10
N PHE A 32 -0.03 -2.07 5.11
CA PHE A 32 -0.86 -2.36 6.27
C PHE A 32 -0.11 -2.05 7.56
N ILE A 33 -0.65 -1.15 8.37
CA ILE A 33 -0.03 -0.70 9.61
C ILE A 33 -0.82 -1.20 10.81
N ASP A 34 -0.20 -2.05 11.63
CA ASP A 34 -0.76 -2.41 12.93
C ASP A 34 -0.59 -1.25 13.91
N ARG A 35 -1.69 -0.55 14.20
CA ARG A 35 -1.69 0.62 15.09
C ARG A 35 -1.39 0.30 16.54
N THR A 36 -1.49 -0.95 16.95
CA THR A 36 -1.09 -1.37 18.30
C THR A 36 0.43 -1.28 18.48
N ARG A 37 1.19 -1.27 17.38
CA ARG A 37 2.66 -1.26 17.38
C ARG A 37 3.26 0.01 16.77
N TYR A 38 2.65 0.54 15.72
CA TYR A 38 3.23 1.62 14.92
C TYR A 38 2.21 2.69 14.52
N ARG A 39 2.63 3.96 14.55
CA ARG A 39 1.78 5.10 14.14
C ARG A 39 1.70 5.31 12.62
N GLY A 40 2.58 4.67 11.85
CA GLY A 40 2.66 4.82 10.40
C GLY A 40 3.16 6.20 9.93
N THR A 41 3.89 6.92 10.77
CA THR A 41 4.28 8.32 10.54
C THR A 41 5.04 8.53 9.22
N CYS A 42 5.96 7.62 8.86
CA CYS A 42 6.75 7.75 7.63
C CYS A 42 5.89 7.65 6.36
N TYR A 43 4.86 6.80 6.36
CA TYR A 43 3.92 6.66 5.25
C TYR A 43 3.06 7.93 5.11
N ARG A 44 2.51 8.43 6.22
CA ARG A 44 1.73 9.69 6.22
C ARG A 44 2.56 10.88 5.74
N ALA A 45 3.81 10.96 6.19
CA ALA A 45 4.75 12.01 5.76
C ALA A 45 5.23 11.84 4.29
N ALA A 46 5.02 10.68 3.67
CA ALA A 46 5.34 10.40 2.28
C ALA A 46 4.07 10.41 1.38
N ASN A 47 3.00 11.09 1.80
CA ASN A 47 1.75 11.25 1.05
C ASN A 47 0.94 9.97 0.81
N TRP A 48 1.14 8.92 1.63
CA TRP A 48 0.26 7.76 1.61
C TRP A 48 -1.10 8.11 2.21
N ARG A 49 -2.17 7.70 1.54
CA ARG A 49 -3.56 8.02 1.88
C ARG A 49 -4.20 6.89 2.66
N TYR A 50 -4.93 7.23 3.72
CA TYR A 50 -5.72 6.26 4.47
C TYR A 50 -6.94 5.79 3.68
N LEU A 51 -7.17 4.48 3.66
CA LEU A 51 -8.27 3.85 2.90
C LEU A 51 -9.31 3.16 3.80
N GLY A 52 -9.00 2.94 5.08
CA GLY A 52 -9.84 2.18 6.00
C GLY A 52 -9.02 1.23 6.86
N GLN A 53 -9.68 0.26 7.50
CA GLN A 53 -9.02 -0.77 8.28
C GLN A 53 -9.33 -2.16 7.74
N THR A 54 -8.39 -3.09 7.94
CA THR A 54 -8.68 -4.51 7.76
C THR A 54 -9.73 -4.96 8.77
N GLN A 55 -10.43 -6.05 8.47
CA GLN A 55 -11.48 -6.59 9.34
C GLN A 55 -10.95 -7.47 10.49
N GLY A 56 -9.62 -7.56 10.66
CA GLY A 56 -9.01 -8.39 11.70
C GLY A 56 -9.17 -9.90 11.45
N ARG A 57 -9.36 -10.29 10.19
CA ARG A 57 -9.56 -11.68 9.76
C ARG A 57 -8.31 -12.20 9.04
N GLY A 58 -8.02 -13.49 9.21
CA GLY A 58 -6.95 -14.17 8.47
C GLY A 58 -7.33 -14.45 7.02
N LYS A 59 -6.35 -14.86 6.21
CA LYS A 59 -6.57 -15.29 4.82
C LYS A 59 -7.56 -16.46 4.73
N ASP A 60 -7.41 -17.44 5.62
CA ASP A 60 -8.23 -18.66 5.64
C ASP A 60 -9.30 -18.57 6.74
N ASP A 61 -10.06 -17.47 6.75
CA ASP A 61 -11.13 -17.26 7.73
C ASP A 61 -12.36 -18.12 7.44
N LEU A 62 -12.73 -18.97 8.41
CA LEU A 62 -13.91 -19.83 8.36
C LEU A 62 -15.09 -19.30 9.20
N THR A 63 -14.84 -18.33 10.08
CA THR A 63 -15.79 -17.97 11.15
C THR A 63 -16.36 -16.57 10.99
N HIS A 64 -15.77 -15.75 10.13
CA HIS A 64 -16.10 -14.33 9.96
C HIS A 64 -15.95 -13.49 11.23
N ARG A 65 -15.31 -14.04 12.26
CA ARG A 65 -15.00 -13.36 13.52
C ARG A 65 -13.58 -12.82 13.45
N ALA A 66 -13.41 -11.58 13.91
CA ALA A 66 -12.09 -11.00 14.04
C ALA A 66 -11.26 -11.79 15.07
N ASN A 67 -10.08 -12.23 14.68
CA ASN A 67 -9.13 -12.95 15.53
C ASN A 67 -7.70 -12.39 15.45
N ARG A 68 -7.52 -11.26 14.77
CA ARG A 68 -6.26 -10.53 14.58
C ARG A 68 -6.48 -9.03 14.81
N THR A 69 -5.38 -8.31 15.03
CA THR A 69 -5.40 -6.85 15.12
C THR A 69 -5.92 -6.22 13.82
N LEU A 70 -6.73 -5.17 13.95
CA LEU A 70 -7.13 -4.34 12.82
C LEU A 70 -5.91 -3.53 12.36
N LYS A 71 -5.65 -3.51 11.06
CA LYS A 71 -4.56 -2.76 10.46
C LYS A 71 -5.11 -1.59 9.67
N ASP A 72 -4.52 -0.41 9.84
CA ASP A 72 -4.79 0.71 8.95
C ASP A 72 -4.26 0.36 7.56
N ILE A 73 -5.10 0.58 6.55
CA ILE A 73 -4.75 0.41 5.15
C ILE A 73 -4.33 1.78 4.60
N LEU A 74 -3.12 1.86 4.05
CA LEU A 74 -2.64 3.04 3.36
C LEU A 74 -2.33 2.72 1.90
N GLY A 75 -2.70 3.63 1.01
CA GLY A 75 -2.47 3.54 -0.43
C GLY A 75 -1.70 4.70 -1.01
N LEU A 76 -0.94 4.43 -2.07
CA LEU A 76 -0.18 5.43 -2.81
C LEU A 76 -0.36 5.22 -4.34
N PRO A 77 -0.95 6.19 -5.05
CA PRO A 77 -0.84 6.27 -6.50
C PRO A 77 0.62 6.38 -6.94
N LEU A 78 1.06 5.53 -7.86
CA LEU A 78 2.41 5.60 -8.43
C LEU A 78 2.47 6.44 -9.72
N CYS A 79 1.31 6.66 -10.35
CA CYS A 79 1.13 7.58 -11.47
C CYS A 79 -0.18 8.37 -11.31
N ARG A 80 -0.31 9.48 -12.05
CA ARG A 80 -1.48 10.38 -11.95
C ARG A 80 -2.76 9.71 -12.47
N ASP A 81 -2.63 8.94 -13.53
CA ASP A 81 -3.67 8.22 -14.28
C ASP A 81 -3.86 6.77 -13.79
N PHE A 82 -3.47 6.47 -12.54
CA PHE A 82 -3.50 5.10 -12.01
C PHE A 82 -4.89 4.46 -12.06
N ARG A 83 -5.96 5.25 -11.94
CA ARG A 83 -7.33 4.74 -11.98
C ARG A 83 -7.69 4.25 -13.37
N GLU A 84 -7.45 5.06 -14.41
CA GLU A 84 -7.70 4.62 -15.78
C GLU A 84 -6.89 3.36 -16.09
N ARG A 85 -5.60 3.36 -15.72
CA ARG A 85 -4.72 2.21 -15.98
C ARG A 85 -5.13 0.93 -15.25
N LEU A 86 -5.65 1.02 -14.02
CA LEU A 86 -6.14 -0.15 -13.28
C LEU A 86 -7.50 -0.65 -13.80
N LEU A 87 -8.33 0.23 -14.37
CA LEU A 87 -9.62 -0.14 -14.95
C LEU A 87 -9.49 -0.67 -16.39
N HIS A 88 -8.42 -0.30 -17.07
CA HIS A 88 -8.15 -0.66 -18.47
C HIS A 88 -6.94 -1.58 -18.64
N VAL A 89 -6.63 -2.40 -17.62
CA VAL A 89 -5.62 -3.46 -17.79
C VAL A 89 -6.10 -4.38 -18.93
N PRO A 90 -5.32 -4.54 -20.02
CA PRO A 90 -5.66 -5.43 -21.13
C PRO A 90 -5.78 -6.89 -20.71
#